data_AF-A0A966T3T7-F1
#
_entry.id   AF-A0A966T3T7-F1
#
_cell.length_a   1.000
_cell.length_b   1.000
_cell.length_c   1.000
_cell.angle_alpha   90.00
_cell.angle_beta   90.00
_cell.angle_gamma   90.00
#
_symmetry.space_group_name_H-M   'P 1'
#
loop_
_entity.id
_entity.type
_entity.pdbx_description
1 polymer ?
#
loop_
_entity_poly.entity_id
_entity_poly.type
_entity_poly.pdbx_seq_one_letter_code
_entity_poly.pdbx_strand_id
1 'polypeptide(L)'
;MADPADSTWSLATQITAMEAWLSGPEGGVAASRLARKYGLSDDPRDVIGTALLRIRGLATRRTSPLPSVNSPEEAARYAYRTVSNATIDLARRNTREKAMLVNVSVLAPDAPSVESQATAKVFVESMFAKVSELVAREVPCTGCQRQIVLAATTEILHLVLIEGESDGARGQSWFDDVIYETVDRSTKGMDLLPAARRQRKSRCKRCVMDLIALGLAELGYRRG
;
A
#
# COMPACT_ATOMS: atom_id res chain seq x y z
N MET A 1 38.25 -2.37 -41.30
CA MET A 1 37.21 -1.85 -40.40
C MET A 1 36.44 -3.05 -39.91
N ALA A 2 36.56 -3.40 -38.63
CA ALA A 2 35.85 -4.52 -38.04
C ALA A 2 34.47 -4.02 -37.57
N ASP A 3 33.40 -4.74 -37.91
CA ASP A 3 32.06 -4.49 -37.38
C ASP A 3 32.10 -4.56 -35.84
N PRO A 4 31.51 -3.58 -35.12
CA PRO A 4 31.29 -3.76 -33.70
C PRO A 4 30.17 -4.79 -33.58
N ALA A 5 30.52 -6.02 -33.20
CA ALA A 5 29.53 -6.95 -32.69
C ALA A 5 28.91 -6.29 -31.45
N ASP A 6 27.74 -5.66 -31.63
CA ASP A 6 26.86 -5.23 -30.55
C ASP A 6 26.58 -6.45 -29.69
N SER A 7 27.31 -6.57 -28.59
CA SER A 7 27.08 -7.63 -27.61
C SER A 7 25.77 -7.30 -26.89
N THR A 8 24.65 -7.64 -27.52
CA THR A 8 23.32 -7.49 -26.93
C THR A 8 23.27 -8.31 -25.66
N TRP A 9 23.14 -7.62 -24.52
CA TRP A 9 23.06 -8.27 -23.23
C TRP A 9 21.85 -9.21 -23.21
N SER A 10 22.05 -10.40 -22.62
CA SER A 10 20.92 -11.28 -22.33
C SER A 10 19.96 -10.61 -21.36
N LEU A 11 18.68 -10.98 -21.38
CA LEU A 11 17.70 -10.47 -20.40
C LEU A 11 18.17 -10.74 -18.96
N ALA A 12 18.77 -11.91 -18.70
CA ALA A 12 19.31 -12.23 -17.38
C ALA A 12 20.41 -11.24 -16.97
N THR A 13 21.36 -10.94 -17.85
CA THR A 13 22.43 -9.95 -17.61
C THR A 13 21.86 -8.56 -17.33
N GLN A 14 20.86 -8.14 -18.11
CA GLN A 14 20.19 -6.85 -17.92
C GLN A 14 19.52 -6.75 -16.54
N ILE A 15 18.78 -7.79 -16.14
CA ILE A 15 18.11 -7.85 -14.84
C ILE A 15 19.13 -7.84 -13.70
N THR A 16 20.17 -8.67 -13.77
CA THR A 16 21.23 -8.71 -12.75
C THR A 16 21.91 -7.36 -12.59
N ALA A 17 22.21 -6.65 -13.68
CA ALA A 17 22.81 -5.32 -13.62
C ALA A 17 21.89 -4.29 -12.95
N MET A 18 20.58 -4.33 -13.24
CA MET A 18 19.61 -3.46 -12.58
C MET A 18 19.47 -3.77 -11.08
N GLU A 19 19.41 -5.04 -10.71
CA GLU A 19 19.34 -5.47 -9.30
C GLU A 19 20.59 -5.07 -8.52
N ALA A 20 21.77 -5.18 -9.16
CA ALA A 20 23.03 -4.76 -8.57
C ALA A 20 23.06 -3.25 -8.29
N TRP A 21 22.59 -2.43 -9.24
CA TRP A 21 22.49 -0.98 -9.03
C TRP A 21 21.51 -0.62 -7.90
N LEU A 22 20.34 -1.28 -7.86
CA LEU A 22 19.33 -1.06 -6.81
C LEU A 22 19.82 -1.43 -5.41
N SER A 23 20.62 -2.49 -5.31
CA SER A 23 21.20 -2.97 -4.05
C SER A 23 22.46 -2.19 -3.65
N GLY A 24 23.00 -1.37 -4.56
CA GLY A 24 24.19 -0.56 -4.34
C GLY A 24 23.92 0.79 -3.66
N PRO A 25 24.99 1.52 -3.30
CA PRO A 25 24.89 2.81 -2.62
C PRO A 25 24.11 3.86 -3.43
N GLU A 26 24.30 3.87 -4.76
CA GLU A 26 23.62 4.81 -5.65
C GLU A 26 22.10 4.62 -5.66
N GLY A 27 21.63 3.36 -5.69
CA GLY A 27 20.21 3.02 -5.55
C GLY A 27 19.62 3.50 -4.24
N GLY A 28 20.35 3.29 -3.13
CA GLY A 28 19.99 3.79 -1.79
C GLY A 28 19.85 5.31 -1.72
N VAL A 29 20.82 6.05 -2.26
CA VAL A 29 20.82 7.52 -2.31
C VAL A 29 19.67 8.03 -3.18
N ALA A 30 19.46 7.42 -4.36
CA ALA A 30 18.39 7.79 -5.27
C ALA A 30 17.02 7.59 -4.64
N ALA A 31 16.77 6.43 -4.01
CA ALA A 31 15.52 6.13 -3.32
C ALA A 31 15.27 7.12 -2.17
N SER A 32 16.30 7.40 -1.36
CA SER A 32 16.19 8.34 -0.23
C SER A 32 15.90 9.78 -0.69
N ARG A 33 16.53 10.21 -1.80
CA ARG A 33 16.26 11.53 -2.40
C ARG A 33 14.84 11.61 -2.94
N LEU A 34 14.38 10.57 -3.64
CA LEU A 34 13.03 10.53 -4.20
C LEU A 34 11.96 10.46 -3.10
N ALA A 35 12.15 9.63 -2.07
CA ALA A 35 11.24 9.57 -0.91
C ALA A 35 11.08 10.94 -0.24
N ARG A 36 12.20 11.65 0.01
CA ARG A 36 12.17 13.02 0.54
C ARG A 36 11.46 14.00 -0.40
N LYS A 37 11.77 13.97 -1.70
CA LYS A 37 11.15 14.84 -2.71
C LYS A 37 9.61 14.72 -2.72
N TYR A 38 9.08 13.51 -2.51
CA TYR A 38 7.64 13.25 -2.52
C TYR A 38 7.02 13.19 -1.11
N GLY A 39 7.75 13.56 -0.06
CA GLY A 39 7.24 13.60 1.31
C GLY A 39 6.77 12.24 1.84
N LEU A 40 7.42 11.16 1.42
CA LEU A 40 7.10 9.81 1.89
C LEU A 40 7.69 9.58 3.28
N SER A 41 6.87 9.08 4.20
CA SER A 41 7.29 8.60 5.53
C SER A 41 7.85 7.17 5.50
N ASP A 42 7.62 6.43 4.41
CA ASP A 42 8.08 5.06 4.23
C ASP A 42 9.62 4.97 4.14
N ASP A 43 10.19 3.86 4.61
CA ASP A 43 11.64 3.62 4.51
C ASP A 43 12.03 3.58 3.01
N PRO A 44 13.07 4.30 2.57
CA PRO A 44 13.57 4.24 1.19
C PRO A 44 13.81 2.81 0.68
N ARG A 45 14.07 1.85 1.58
CA ARG A 45 14.18 0.42 1.27
C ARG A 45 12.88 -0.20 0.76
N ASP A 46 11.71 0.31 1.15
CA ASP A 46 10.41 -0.17 0.67
C ASP A 46 10.18 0.24 -0.79
N VAL A 47 10.69 1.42 -1.18
CA VAL A 47 10.69 1.87 -2.58
C VAL A 47 11.60 0.97 -3.42
N ILE A 48 12.80 0.67 -2.91
CA ILE A 48 13.74 -0.25 -3.58
C ILE A 48 13.13 -1.65 -3.70
N GLY A 49 12.53 -2.18 -2.63
CA GLY A 49 11.86 -3.49 -2.64
C GLY A 49 10.72 -3.54 -3.67
N THR A 50 9.95 -2.46 -3.79
CA THR A 50 8.89 -2.34 -4.82
C THR A 50 9.48 -2.33 -6.23
N ALA A 51 10.57 -1.61 -6.45
CA ALA A 51 11.25 -1.57 -7.75
C ALA A 51 11.83 -2.94 -8.13
N LEU A 52 12.48 -3.64 -7.18
CA LEU A 52 13.00 -4.99 -7.38
C LEU A 52 11.89 -5.98 -7.79
N LEU A 53 10.74 -5.92 -7.12
CA LEU A 53 9.60 -6.78 -7.48
C LEU A 53 9.06 -6.50 -8.88
N ARG A 54 9.07 -5.24 -9.34
CA ARG A 54 8.68 -4.87 -10.70
C ARG A 54 9.66 -5.43 -11.74
N ILE A 55 10.96 -5.32 -11.46
CA ILE A 55 12.02 -5.82 -12.34
C ILE A 55 11.97 -7.35 -12.44
N ARG A 56 11.87 -8.05 -11.31
CA ARG A 56 11.70 -9.51 -11.28
C ARG A 56 10.41 -9.95 -11.96
N GLY A 57 9.32 -9.21 -11.75
CA GLY A 57 8.04 -9.47 -12.41
C GLY A 57 8.08 -9.25 -13.93
N LEU A 58 9.03 -8.46 -14.44
CA LEU A 58 9.29 -8.34 -15.87
C LEU A 58 10.05 -9.56 -16.40
N ALA A 59 11.04 -10.05 -15.65
CA ALA A 59 11.79 -11.25 -15.99
C ALA A 59 10.92 -12.51 -16.12
N THR A 60 9.82 -12.61 -15.35
CA THR A 60 8.90 -13.75 -15.45
C THR A 60 7.96 -13.69 -16.65
N ARG A 61 7.70 -12.51 -17.21
CA ARG A 61 6.73 -12.30 -18.30
C ARG A 61 7.37 -12.16 -19.67
N ARG A 62 8.67 -11.86 -19.71
CA ARG A 62 9.39 -11.53 -20.94
C ARG A 62 10.48 -12.57 -21.19
N THR A 63 10.57 -13.03 -22.44
CA THR A 63 11.58 -14.00 -22.89
C THR A 63 12.70 -13.35 -23.72
N SER A 64 12.45 -12.18 -24.30
CA SER A 64 13.42 -11.42 -25.10
C SER A 64 14.13 -10.32 -24.29
N PRO A 65 15.38 -9.95 -24.59
CA PRO A 65 16.05 -8.79 -24.00
C PRO A 65 15.26 -7.48 -24.13
N LEU A 66 15.54 -6.53 -23.24
CA LEU A 66 15.07 -5.16 -23.35
C LEU A 66 15.89 -4.45 -24.45
N PRO A 67 15.25 -3.78 -25.42
CA PRO A 67 15.92 -3.27 -26.61
C PRO A 67 16.91 -2.12 -26.35
N SER A 68 16.83 -1.45 -25.19
CA SER A 68 17.62 -0.25 -24.87
C SER A 68 18.44 -0.41 -23.58
N VAL A 69 18.87 -1.63 -23.27
CA VAL A 69 19.66 -1.93 -22.06
C VAL A 69 20.82 -2.86 -22.43
N ASN A 70 21.90 -2.32 -22.96
CA ASN A 70 23.08 -3.08 -23.37
C ASN A 70 24.35 -2.64 -22.61
N SER A 71 24.21 -1.76 -21.62
CA SER A 71 25.31 -1.26 -20.80
C SER A 71 24.92 -1.10 -19.33
N PRO A 72 25.91 -1.05 -18.41
CA PRO A 72 25.64 -0.78 -16.99
C PRO A 72 24.93 0.56 -16.76
N GLU A 73 25.27 1.59 -17.54
CA GLU A 73 24.68 2.92 -17.42
C GLU A 73 23.19 2.91 -17.83
N GLU A 74 22.85 2.21 -18.91
CA GLU A 74 21.45 2.06 -19.33
C GLU A 74 20.65 1.23 -18.33
N ALA A 75 21.23 0.18 -17.75
CA ALA A 75 20.62 -0.60 -16.69
C ALA A 75 20.35 0.28 -15.45
N ALA A 76 21.31 1.12 -15.05
CA ALA A 76 21.14 2.08 -13.97
C ALA A 76 20.03 3.10 -14.26
N ARG A 77 19.98 3.67 -15.47
CA ARG A 77 18.89 4.58 -15.89
C ARG A 77 17.53 3.89 -15.85
N TYR A 78 17.44 2.64 -16.29
CA TYR A 78 16.20 1.86 -16.25
C TYR A 78 15.76 1.57 -14.80
N ALA A 79 16.69 1.15 -13.96
CA ALA A 79 16.45 0.91 -12.54
C ALA A 79 15.99 2.19 -11.82
N TYR A 80 16.66 3.31 -12.07
CA TYR A 80 16.28 4.63 -11.55
C TYR A 80 14.85 5.02 -11.96
N ARG A 81 14.49 4.87 -13.24
CA ARG A 81 13.11 5.12 -13.71
C ARG A 81 12.10 4.24 -12.98
N THR A 82 12.44 2.98 -12.74
CA THR A 82 11.58 2.03 -12.02
C THR A 82 11.36 2.47 -10.56
N VAL A 83 12.42 2.91 -9.88
CA VAL A 83 12.35 3.51 -8.53
C VAL A 83 11.49 4.77 -8.55
N SER A 84 11.75 5.71 -9.46
CA SER A 84 10.99 6.95 -9.58
C SER A 84 9.49 6.69 -9.78
N ASN A 85 9.13 5.76 -10.66
CA ASN A 85 7.74 5.38 -10.88
C ASN A 85 7.14 4.74 -9.62
N ALA A 86 7.88 3.86 -8.93
CA ALA A 86 7.43 3.27 -7.67
C ALA A 86 7.19 4.33 -6.59
N THR A 87 8.06 5.34 -6.50
CA THR A 87 7.92 6.47 -5.56
C THR A 87 6.70 7.32 -5.89
N ILE A 88 6.50 7.70 -7.16
CA ILE A 88 5.34 8.49 -7.60
C ILE A 88 4.04 7.74 -7.31
N ASP A 89 4.01 6.44 -7.60
CA ASP A 89 2.84 5.61 -7.31
C ASP A 89 2.57 5.54 -5.81
N LEU A 90 3.61 5.47 -4.98
CA LEU A 90 3.48 5.50 -3.52
C LEU A 90 2.98 6.85 -3.03
N ALA A 91 3.49 7.97 -3.56
CA ALA A 91 3.04 9.31 -3.20
C ALA A 91 1.56 9.55 -3.57
N ARG A 92 1.16 9.11 -4.77
CA ARG A 92 -0.24 9.15 -5.22
C ARG A 92 -1.13 8.29 -4.31
N ARG A 93 -0.64 7.13 -3.87
CA ARG A 93 -1.35 6.28 -2.90
C ARG A 93 -1.47 6.96 -1.55
N ASN A 94 -0.39 7.48 -0.96
CA ASN A 94 -0.44 8.14 0.35
C ASN A 94 -1.40 9.34 0.32
N THR A 95 -1.47 10.07 -0.80
CA THR A 95 -2.45 11.15 -0.99
C THR A 95 -3.90 10.63 -0.97
N ARG A 96 -4.16 9.52 -1.68
CA ARG A 96 -5.49 8.86 -1.67
C ARG A 96 -5.84 8.30 -0.31
N GLU A 97 -4.89 7.68 0.39
CA GLU A 97 -5.08 7.16 1.75
C GLU A 97 -5.41 8.29 2.72
N LYS A 98 -4.68 9.42 2.69
CA LYS A 98 -5.00 10.60 3.50
C LYS A 98 -6.42 11.11 3.24
N ALA A 99 -6.81 11.26 1.97
CA ALA A 99 -8.17 11.68 1.62
C ALA A 99 -9.23 10.68 2.12
N MET A 100 -8.91 9.39 2.08
CA MET A 100 -9.82 8.36 2.55
C MET A 100 -9.92 8.33 4.09
N LEU A 101 -8.83 8.59 4.82
CA LEU A 101 -8.87 8.75 6.27
C LEU A 101 -9.74 9.93 6.69
N VAL A 102 -9.71 11.04 5.95
CA VAL A 102 -10.65 12.16 6.16
C VAL A 102 -12.11 11.68 6.01
N ASN A 103 -12.40 10.84 5.02
CA ASN A 103 -13.74 10.26 4.89
C ASN A 103 -14.10 9.31 6.05
N VAL A 104 -13.12 8.58 6.62
CA VAL A 104 -13.34 7.75 7.81
C VAL A 104 -13.53 8.59 9.08
N SER A 105 -12.91 9.78 9.18
CA SER A 105 -13.19 10.67 10.30
C SER A 105 -14.62 11.22 10.30
N VAL A 106 -15.30 11.27 9.15
CA VAL A 106 -16.74 11.63 9.07
C VAL A 106 -17.62 10.62 9.82
N LEU A 107 -17.12 9.40 10.08
CA LEU A 107 -17.84 8.40 10.84
C LEU A 107 -17.84 8.69 12.35
N ALA A 108 -16.90 9.53 12.84
CA ALA A 108 -16.82 9.91 14.23
C ALA A 108 -17.69 11.16 14.47
N PRO A 109 -18.62 11.14 15.46
CA PRO A 109 -19.45 12.31 15.75
C PRO A 109 -18.61 13.50 16.26
N ASP A 110 -18.86 14.70 15.71
CA ASP A 110 -18.11 15.93 16.05
C ASP A 110 -18.43 16.50 17.45
N ALA A 111 -19.57 16.12 18.03
CA ALA A 111 -19.97 16.53 19.38
C ALA A 111 -20.97 15.54 20.01
N PRO A 112 -20.91 15.35 21.34
CA PRO A 112 -21.83 14.48 22.06
C PRO A 112 -23.22 15.14 22.16
N SER A 113 -24.13 14.71 21.30
CA SER A 113 -25.58 14.88 21.52
C SER A 113 -26.23 13.51 21.35
N VAL A 114 -27.33 13.26 22.05
CA VAL A 114 -28.04 11.96 21.99
C VAL A 114 -28.52 11.66 20.56
N GLU A 115 -28.89 12.70 19.81
CA GLU A 115 -29.33 12.59 18.41
C GLU A 115 -28.15 12.31 17.46
N SER A 116 -26.98 12.94 17.67
CA SER A 116 -25.77 12.64 16.89
C SER A 116 -25.24 11.24 17.17
N GLN A 117 -25.36 10.74 18.40
CA GLN A 117 -25.01 9.38 18.79
C GLN A 117 -25.93 8.34 18.13
N ALA A 118 -27.25 8.55 18.16
CA ALA A 118 -28.19 7.65 17.50
C ALA A 118 -27.92 7.57 15.98
N THR A 119 -27.63 8.72 15.37
CA THR A 119 -27.30 8.81 13.94
C THR A 119 -25.98 8.09 13.62
N ALA A 120 -24.92 8.30 14.43
CA ALA A 120 -23.64 7.62 14.26
C ALA A 120 -23.77 6.10 14.44
N LYS A 121 -24.58 5.64 15.40
CA LYS A 121 -24.85 4.21 15.62
C LYS A 121 -25.53 3.57 14.42
N VAL A 122 -26.62 4.15 13.92
CA VAL A 122 -27.35 3.64 12.74
C VAL A 122 -26.43 3.65 11.51
N PHE A 123 -25.60 4.68 11.39
CA PHE A 123 -24.63 4.78 10.32
C PHE A 123 -23.59 3.65 10.37
N VAL A 124 -22.98 3.39 11.53
CA VAL A 124 -21.99 2.32 11.66
C VAL A 124 -22.62 0.94 11.51
N GLU A 125 -23.84 0.72 12.00
CA GLU A 125 -24.61 -0.51 11.75
C GLU A 125 -24.84 -0.72 10.25
N SER A 126 -25.18 0.35 9.52
CA SER A 126 -25.31 0.32 8.06
C SER A 126 -23.97 0.01 7.37
N MET A 127 -22.86 0.55 7.89
CA MET A 127 -21.51 0.20 7.42
C MET A 127 -21.16 -1.26 7.67
N PHE A 128 -21.48 -1.83 8.84
CA PHE A 128 -21.27 -3.24 9.12
C PHE A 128 -22.02 -4.15 8.15
N ALA A 129 -23.29 -3.84 7.90
CA ALA A 129 -24.11 -4.58 6.94
C ALA A 129 -23.50 -4.51 5.53
N LYS A 130 -23.09 -3.30 5.11
CA LYS A 130 -22.51 -3.08 3.78
C LYS A 130 -21.14 -3.75 3.62
N VAL A 131 -20.26 -3.67 4.61
CA VAL A 131 -18.96 -4.34 4.61
C VAL A 131 -19.12 -5.86 4.51
N SER A 132 -20.04 -6.43 5.29
CA SER A 132 -20.34 -7.87 5.26
C SER A 132 -20.83 -8.31 3.89
N GLU A 133 -21.73 -7.53 3.28
CA GLU A 133 -22.22 -7.74 1.91
C GLU A 133 -21.08 -7.67 0.87
N LEU A 134 -20.22 -6.66 0.94
CA LEU A 134 -19.11 -6.47 0.00
C LEU A 134 -18.07 -7.61 0.10
N VAL A 135 -17.79 -8.10 1.30
CA VAL A 135 -16.91 -9.26 1.48
C VAL A 135 -17.55 -10.54 0.93
N ALA A 136 -18.87 -10.72 1.12
CA ALA A 136 -19.61 -11.86 0.58
C ALA A 136 -19.67 -11.84 -0.96
N ARG A 137 -19.74 -10.65 -1.57
CA ARG A 137 -19.70 -10.44 -3.03
C ARG A 137 -18.31 -10.61 -3.65
N GLU A 138 -17.32 -11.04 -2.86
CA GLU A 138 -15.95 -11.28 -3.31
C GLU A 138 -15.24 -10.05 -3.89
N VAL A 139 -15.47 -8.85 -3.33
CA VAL A 139 -14.74 -7.65 -3.77
C VAL A 139 -13.23 -7.96 -3.77
N PRO A 140 -12.54 -7.84 -4.93
CA PRO A 140 -11.22 -8.43 -5.10
C PRO A 140 -10.15 -7.62 -4.35
N CYS A 141 -9.82 -8.05 -3.13
CA CYS A 141 -8.57 -7.74 -2.48
C CYS A 141 -7.53 -8.83 -2.79
N THR A 142 -6.56 -8.52 -3.64
CA THR A 142 -5.44 -9.43 -3.95
C THR A 142 -4.28 -9.32 -2.97
N GLY A 143 -4.31 -8.32 -2.09
CA GLY A 143 -3.21 -7.98 -1.18
C GLY A 143 -3.23 -8.73 0.15
N CYS A 144 -4.38 -9.26 0.57
CA CYS A 144 -4.60 -9.80 1.91
C CYS A 144 -5.70 -10.85 1.93
N GLN A 145 -5.71 -11.73 2.92
CA GLN A 145 -6.77 -12.71 3.08
C GLN A 145 -8.08 -12.03 3.50
N ARG A 146 -9.20 -12.45 2.91
CA ARG A 146 -10.52 -11.84 3.14
C ARG A 146 -10.90 -11.78 4.62
N GLN A 147 -10.61 -12.84 5.37
CA GLN A 147 -10.90 -12.93 6.80
C GLN A 147 -10.15 -11.85 7.61
N ILE A 148 -8.89 -11.58 7.26
CA ILE A 148 -8.08 -10.54 7.93
C ILE A 148 -8.64 -9.15 7.60
N VAL A 149 -9.03 -8.92 6.33
CA VAL A 149 -9.61 -7.64 5.90
C VAL A 149 -10.94 -7.39 6.60
N LEU A 150 -11.82 -8.40 6.67
CA LEU A 150 -13.09 -8.31 7.38
C LEU A 150 -12.87 -8.06 8.87
N ALA A 151 -12.01 -8.84 9.53
CA ALA A 151 -11.73 -8.67 10.96
C ALA A 151 -11.20 -7.27 11.28
N ALA A 152 -10.23 -6.78 10.51
CA ALA A 152 -9.65 -5.45 10.73
C ALA A 152 -10.67 -4.34 10.47
N THR A 153 -11.46 -4.45 9.41
CA THR A 153 -12.53 -3.49 9.10
C THR A 153 -13.58 -3.46 10.20
N THR A 154 -13.96 -4.63 10.70
CA THR A 154 -14.92 -4.77 11.80
C THR A 154 -14.39 -4.13 13.08
N GLU A 155 -13.12 -4.38 13.45
CA GLU A 155 -12.50 -3.78 14.63
C GLU A 155 -12.42 -2.25 14.52
N ILE A 156 -12.08 -1.71 13.35
CA ILE A 156 -12.12 -0.26 13.09
C ILE A 156 -13.52 0.31 13.33
N LEU A 157 -14.56 -0.31 12.77
CA LEU A 157 -15.93 0.18 12.92
C LEU A 157 -16.40 0.14 14.38
N HIS A 158 -15.99 -0.88 15.15
CA HIS A 158 -16.26 -0.93 16.59
C HIS A 158 -15.53 0.18 17.35
N LEU A 159 -14.28 0.46 16.99
CA LEU A 159 -13.53 1.55 17.61
C LEU A 159 -14.11 2.91 17.27
N VAL A 160 -14.62 3.12 16.05
CA VAL A 160 -15.37 4.35 15.71
C VAL A 160 -16.61 4.50 16.60
N LEU A 161 -17.33 3.41 16.89
CA LEU A 161 -18.50 3.43 17.78
C LEU A 161 -18.14 3.72 19.25
N ILE A 162 -17.00 3.21 19.72
CA ILE A 162 -16.59 3.30 21.14
C ILE A 162 -15.77 4.56 21.40
N GLU A 163 -14.79 4.86 20.55
CA GLU A 163 -13.81 5.94 20.74
C GLU A 163 -14.22 7.25 20.09
N GLY A 164 -15.32 7.30 19.33
CA GLY A 164 -15.94 8.56 18.88
C GLY A 164 -16.32 9.51 20.03
N GLU A 165 -16.27 9.03 21.28
CA GLU A 165 -16.47 9.81 22.51
C GLU A 165 -15.17 10.33 23.16
N SER A 166 -13.99 9.86 22.72
CA SER A 166 -12.71 10.21 23.36
C SER A 166 -11.83 11.05 22.43
N ASP A 167 -11.51 12.28 22.86
CA ASP A 167 -10.61 13.24 22.21
C ASP A 167 -9.18 12.71 21.87
N GLY A 168 -8.86 11.46 22.21
CA GLY A 168 -7.52 10.87 22.12
C GLY A 168 -7.12 10.30 20.75
N ALA A 169 -8.07 10.04 19.83
CA ALA A 169 -7.79 9.26 18.62
C ALA A 169 -7.86 10.06 17.30
N ARG A 170 -7.59 11.38 17.29
CA ARG A 170 -7.57 12.17 16.04
C ARG A 170 -6.27 12.05 15.22
N GLY A 171 -5.45 11.03 15.47
CA GLY A 171 -4.19 10.78 14.76
C GLY A 171 -4.28 9.64 13.74
N GLN A 172 -3.50 9.70 12.65
CA GLN A 172 -3.39 8.61 11.66
C GLN A 172 -2.87 7.28 12.26
N SER A 173 -2.30 7.32 13.48
CA SER A 173 -1.65 6.18 14.11
C SER A 173 -2.62 5.09 14.56
N TRP A 174 -3.74 5.43 15.22
CA TRP A 174 -4.63 4.39 15.79
C TRP A 174 -5.23 3.49 14.71
N PHE A 175 -5.61 4.07 13.57
CA PHE A 175 -6.20 3.32 12.45
C PHE A 175 -5.20 2.30 11.89
N ASP A 176 -3.94 2.72 11.71
CA ASP A 176 -2.86 1.85 11.25
C ASP A 176 -2.51 0.80 12.31
N ASP A 177 -2.48 1.18 13.58
CA ASP A 177 -2.17 0.31 14.72
C ASP A 177 -3.17 -0.83 14.82
N VAL A 178 -4.47 -0.54 14.72
CA VAL A 178 -5.54 -1.55 14.73
C VAL A 178 -5.35 -2.55 13.60
N ILE A 179 -5.19 -2.08 12.36
CA ILE A 179 -4.97 -2.97 11.22
C ILE A 179 -3.73 -3.82 11.42
N TYR A 180 -2.63 -3.21 11.85
CA TYR A 180 -1.36 -3.90 12.02
C TYR A 180 -1.41 -4.92 13.13
N GLU A 181 -2.15 -4.66 14.21
CA GLU A 181 -2.40 -5.61 15.28
C GLU A 181 -3.30 -6.76 14.83
N THR A 182 -4.39 -6.50 14.10
CA THR A 182 -5.25 -7.57 13.56
C THR A 182 -4.47 -8.48 12.60
N VAL A 183 -3.63 -7.89 11.74
CA VAL A 183 -2.74 -8.63 10.84
C VAL A 183 -1.75 -9.45 11.64
N ASP A 184 -1.12 -8.89 12.67
CA ASP A 184 -0.15 -9.61 13.50
C ASP A 184 -0.79 -10.78 14.25
N ARG A 185 -1.98 -10.59 14.84
CA ARG A 185 -2.75 -11.66 15.50
C ARG A 185 -3.09 -12.78 14.52
N SER A 186 -3.52 -12.42 13.31
CA SER A 186 -3.88 -13.36 12.24
C SER A 186 -2.67 -14.03 11.59
N THR A 187 -1.46 -13.52 11.82
CA THR A 187 -0.21 -14.06 11.26
C THR A 187 0.70 -14.71 12.30
N LYS A 188 0.24 -14.81 13.54
CA LYS A 188 0.97 -15.44 14.65
C LYS A 188 1.36 -16.87 14.28
N GLY A 189 2.65 -17.18 14.35
CA GLY A 189 3.22 -18.49 14.00
C GLY A 189 3.77 -18.62 12.58
N MET A 190 3.69 -17.57 11.74
CA MET A 190 4.46 -17.52 10.50
C MET A 190 5.81 -16.84 10.74
N ASP A 191 6.91 -17.57 10.51
CA ASP A 191 8.26 -17.04 10.53
C ASP A 191 8.52 -16.14 9.30
N LEU A 192 7.96 -14.94 9.34
CA LEU A 192 8.17 -13.92 8.32
C LEU A 192 9.36 -13.05 8.70
N LEU A 193 10.28 -12.86 7.75
CA LEU A 193 11.30 -11.82 7.85
C LEU A 193 10.64 -10.45 8.11
N PRO A 194 11.27 -9.55 8.88
CA PRO A 194 10.68 -8.24 9.23
C PRO A 194 10.21 -7.42 8.02
N ALA A 195 10.94 -7.49 6.90
CA ALA A 195 10.55 -6.86 5.64
C ALA A 195 9.27 -7.46 5.04
N ALA A 196 9.12 -8.78 5.06
CA ALA A 196 7.93 -9.47 4.56
C ALA A 196 6.70 -9.17 5.42
N ARG A 197 6.88 -9.08 6.74
CA ARG A 197 5.82 -8.69 7.69
C ARG A 197 5.34 -7.26 7.43
N ARG A 198 6.26 -6.30 7.29
CA ARG A 198 5.94 -4.91 6.91
C ARG A 198 5.18 -4.83 5.58
N GLN A 199 5.66 -5.56 4.57
CA GLN A 199 5.01 -5.57 3.28
C GLN A 199 3.58 -6.10 3.38
N ARG A 200 3.35 -7.21 4.11
CA ARG A 200 2.02 -7.77 4.33
C ARG A 200 1.09 -6.78 5.04
N LYS A 201 1.55 -6.15 6.13
CA LYS A 201 0.80 -5.09 6.83
C LYS A 201 0.35 -3.99 5.87
N SER A 202 1.27 -3.47 5.05
CA SER A 202 0.96 -2.49 4.01
C SER A 202 -0.04 -3.00 2.95
N ARG A 203 0.01 -4.28 2.57
CA ARG A 203 -0.98 -4.85 1.64
C ARG A 203 -2.37 -4.98 2.26
N CYS A 204 -2.45 -5.44 3.51
CA CYS A 204 -3.70 -5.60 4.25
C CYS A 204 -4.35 -4.26 4.56
N LYS A 205 -3.57 -3.26 4.99
CA LYS A 205 -4.05 -1.88 5.15
C LYS A 205 -4.76 -1.37 3.92
N ARG A 206 -4.16 -1.54 2.74
CA ARG A 206 -4.77 -1.11 1.48
C ARG A 206 -6.14 -1.74 1.23
N CYS A 207 -6.26 -3.05 1.46
CA CYS A 207 -7.53 -3.73 1.25
C CYS A 207 -8.62 -3.32 2.24
N VAL A 208 -8.26 -3.10 3.51
CA VAL A 208 -9.19 -2.57 4.53
C VAL A 208 -9.67 -1.19 4.12
N MET A 209 -8.74 -0.34 3.68
CA MET A 209 -9.05 0.99 3.19
C MET A 209 -10.00 0.94 1.98
N ASP A 210 -9.66 0.19 0.94
CA ASP A 210 -10.50 0.08 -0.26
C ASP A 210 -11.92 -0.44 0.08
N LEU A 211 -12.03 -1.38 1.02
CA LEU A 211 -13.32 -1.92 1.47
C LEU A 211 -14.17 -0.88 2.19
N ILE A 212 -13.58 -0.11 3.10
CA ILE A 212 -14.28 0.97 3.81
C ILE A 212 -14.70 2.06 2.81
N ALA A 213 -13.82 2.48 1.90
CA ALA A 213 -14.14 3.49 0.89
C ALA A 213 -15.32 3.06 0.00
N LEU A 214 -15.33 1.78 -0.40
CA LEU A 214 -16.43 1.23 -1.19
C LEU A 214 -17.72 1.18 -0.38
N GLY A 215 -17.67 0.78 0.89
CA GLY A 215 -18.82 0.82 1.79
C GLY A 215 -19.42 2.22 1.92
N LEU A 216 -18.58 3.24 2.11
CA LEU A 216 -19.00 4.65 2.17
C LEU A 216 -19.66 5.11 0.87
N ALA A 217 -19.06 4.77 -0.27
CA ALA A 217 -19.60 5.14 -1.57
C ALA A 217 -20.99 4.51 -1.83
N GLU A 218 -21.18 3.26 -1.43
CA GLU A 218 -22.45 2.53 -1.54
C GLU A 218 -23.55 3.07 -0.61
N LEU A 219 -23.16 3.65 0.54
CA LEU A 219 -24.08 4.37 1.43
C LEU A 219 -24.36 5.82 0.98
N GLY A 220 -23.82 6.24 -0.17
CA GLY A 220 -24.09 7.56 -0.73
C GLY A 220 -23.19 8.69 -0.21
N TYR A 221 -22.19 8.39 0.62
CA TYR A 221 -21.18 9.35 1.05
C TYR A 221 -20.17 9.56 -0.08
N ARG A 222 -20.45 10.52 -0.96
CA ARG A 222 -19.53 10.93 -2.04
C ARG A 222 -18.60 12.02 -1.56
N ARG A 223 -17.34 11.95 -2.00
CA ARG A 223 -16.29 12.98 -1.84
C ARG A 223 -16.89 14.38 -2.04
N GLY A 224 -16.82 15.21 -1.00
CA GLY A 224 -16.81 16.67 -1.17
C GLY A 224 -15.52 17.10 -1.84
#